data_AF-A0A671SWD6-F1
#
_entry.id   AF-A0A671SWD6-F1
#
_cell.length_a   1.000
_cell.length_b   1.000
_cell.length_c   1.000
_cell.angle_alpha   90.00
_cell.angle_beta   90.00
_cell.angle_gamma   90.00
#
_symmetry.space_group_name_H-M   'P 1'
#
loop_
_entity.id
_entity.type
_entity.pdbx_description
1 polymer ?
#
loop_
_entity_poly.entity_id
_entity_poly.type
_entity_poly.pdbx_seq_one_letter_code
_entity_poly.pdbx_strand_id
1 'polypeptide(L)'
;MNVCLKRTNRLQKSFYVIFILSFLDMLLYVSQPADPQDSLSEEEEEDEDAEAALKKEVSQIQLSMKTHQQRFSAVDSGAHNVVFIRTHGVDPEQLVHHILSDLYQTKKRKSRVILRMLPVSGTCKAFPEDMEKFLSVFLERWFRAPQRATYQICFKARNSSHNKREEVIKAVASLVGKLNPLNKVDLTNPELSIIIDIIKAVCCVSVLKDYTLFRKFNLQEVAKEPTNQSMGPQNATNQNTGKQEPANQNTGPQEAVHQTQEHGEGEKVDGSAESCDITAGNGTKEAELE
;
A
#
# COMPACT_ATOMS: atom_id res chain seq x y z
N MET A 1 25.16 6.42 -0.03
CA MET A 1 24.61 5.59 -1.12
C MET A 1 23.83 6.48 -2.08
N ASN A 2 24.35 6.74 -3.28
CA ASN A 2 23.60 7.41 -4.35
C ASN A 2 23.17 6.35 -5.37
N VAL A 3 22.01 5.73 -5.16
CA VAL A 3 21.38 4.93 -6.21
C VAL A 3 20.86 5.89 -7.27
N CYS A 4 21.53 5.93 -8.42
CA CYS A 4 21.15 6.82 -9.51
C CYS A 4 19.90 6.28 -10.23
N LEU A 5 18.72 6.63 -9.71
CA LEU A 5 17.49 6.59 -10.51
C LEU A 5 17.73 7.46 -11.75
N LYS A 6 17.70 6.85 -12.94
CA LYS A 6 17.94 7.55 -14.21
C LYS A 6 17.05 8.80 -14.29
N ARG A 7 17.66 9.97 -14.56
CA ARG A 7 16.95 11.24 -14.77
C ARG A 7 16.08 11.18 -16.03
N THR A 8 14.85 10.68 -15.92
CA THR A 8 13.82 10.88 -16.94
C THR A 8 13.39 12.34 -16.92
N ASN A 9 13.61 13.04 -18.04
CA ASN A 9 13.69 14.50 -18.05
C ASN A 9 12.31 15.18 -18.23
N ARG A 10 11.39 14.98 -17.27
CA ARG A 10 10.13 15.73 -17.15
C ARG A 10 9.85 16.09 -15.69
N LEU A 11 9.49 17.35 -15.41
CA LEU A 11 9.08 17.81 -14.08
C LEU A 11 7.65 17.37 -13.71
N GLN A 12 7.43 16.06 -13.62
CA GLN A 12 6.39 15.51 -12.74
C GLN A 12 7.03 15.31 -11.36
N LYS A 13 6.39 15.79 -10.29
CA LYS A 13 6.83 15.52 -8.90
C LYS A 13 6.42 14.10 -8.47
N SER A 14 6.76 13.10 -9.29
CA SER A 14 6.43 11.70 -9.06
C SER A 14 7.11 11.20 -7.78
N PHE A 15 6.29 10.79 -6.83
CA PHE A 15 6.72 10.24 -5.56
C PHE A 15 6.81 8.73 -5.63
N TYR A 16 8.02 8.19 -5.43
CA TYR A 16 8.31 6.78 -5.61
C TYR A 16 8.09 5.95 -4.34
N VAL A 17 7.52 4.76 -4.51
CA VAL A 17 7.62 3.67 -3.53
C VAL A 17 8.77 2.76 -3.94
N ILE A 18 9.71 2.53 -3.02
CA ILE A 18 10.83 1.63 -3.23
C ILE A 18 10.59 0.33 -2.45
N PHE A 19 10.81 -0.80 -3.11
CA PHE A 19 10.83 -2.12 -2.50
C PHE A 19 12.26 -2.67 -2.54
N ILE A 20 12.81 -3.07 -1.39
CA ILE A 20 14.14 -3.66 -1.28
C ILE A 20 13.98 -5.19 -1.22
N LEU A 21 14.47 -5.89 -2.24
CA LEU A 21 14.37 -7.36 -2.39
C LEU A 21 15.69 -8.03 -2.01
N SER A 22 15.61 -9.24 -1.44
CA SER A 22 16.78 -10.12 -1.32
C SER A 22 17.19 -10.69 -2.69
N PHE A 23 18.36 -11.32 -2.76
CA PHE A 23 18.81 -12.00 -3.98
C PHE A 23 17.99 -13.25 -4.33
N LEU A 24 17.46 -13.97 -3.32
CA LEU A 24 16.83 -15.29 -3.52
C LEU A 24 15.42 -15.20 -4.12
N ASP A 25 14.72 -14.09 -3.91
CA ASP A 25 13.33 -13.87 -4.35
C ASP A 25 13.15 -13.82 -5.87
N MET A 26 14.23 -13.64 -6.64
CA MET A 26 14.12 -13.34 -8.08
C MET A 26 13.66 -14.51 -8.96
N LEU A 27 13.75 -15.76 -8.48
CA LEU A 27 13.46 -16.97 -9.28
C LEU A 27 12.01 -17.07 -9.78
N LEU A 28 11.06 -16.33 -9.20
CA LEU A 28 9.68 -16.23 -9.70
C LEU A 28 9.45 -15.05 -10.65
N TYR A 29 10.35 -14.06 -10.71
CA TYR A 29 10.19 -12.86 -11.54
C TYR A 29 10.69 -13.05 -12.98
N VAL A 30 11.66 -13.94 -13.19
CA VAL A 30 12.31 -14.14 -14.51
C VAL A 30 11.45 -14.96 -15.48
N SER A 31 10.42 -15.66 -14.99
CA SER A 31 9.61 -16.62 -15.77
C SER A 31 8.51 -15.96 -16.63
N GLN A 32 8.87 -14.94 -17.41
CA GLN A 32 8.20 -14.60 -18.67
C GLN A 32 9.29 -14.41 -19.74
N PRO A 33 9.18 -15.06 -20.92
CA PRO A 33 10.21 -14.96 -21.95
C PRO A 33 10.24 -13.54 -22.54
N ALA A 34 11.44 -13.08 -22.85
CA ALA A 34 11.65 -12.04 -23.85
C ALA A 34 12.12 -12.74 -25.13
N ASP A 35 11.30 -12.71 -26.17
CA ASP A 35 11.71 -13.20 -27.49
C ASP A 35 12.79 -12.29 -28.10
N PRO A 36 13.75 -12.90 -28.79
CA PRO A 36 14.31 -12.30 -29.99
C PRO A 36 14.31 -13.33 -31.13
N GLN A 37 13.33 -13.24 -32.02
CA GLN A 37 13.60 -13.52 -33.43
C GLN A 37 14.03 -12.22 -34.07
N ASP A 38 15.32 -12.11 -34.38
CA ASP A 38 15.83 -11.20 -35.40
C ASP A 38 16.80 -12.01 -36.25
N SER A 39 16.37 -12.36 -37.45
CA SER A 39 17.06 -13.28 -38.35
C SER A 39 17.55 -12.51 -39.57
N LEU A 40 18.82 -12.09 -39.54
CA LEU A 40 19.49 -11.43 -40.65
C LEU A 40 20.76 -12.19 -41.03
N SER A 41 21.08 -12.11 -42.33
CA SER A 41 21.96 -13.02 -43.04
C SER A 41 23.45 -12.65 -42.96
N GLU A 42 24.28 -13.66 -43.20
CA GLU A 42 25.71 -13.52 -43.51
C GLU A 42 25.87 -12.99 -44.95
N GLU A 43 26.66 -11.92 -45.13
CA GLU A 43 27.50 -11.69 -46.31
C GLU A 43 28.84 -11.11 -45.79
N GLU A 44 29.93 -11.39 -46.48
CA GLU A 44 31.32 -11.16 -46.02
C GLU A 44 31.91 -9.85 -46.58
N GLU A 45 32.89 -9.23 -45.88
CA GLU A 45 34.26 -8.97 -46.39
C GLU A 45 35.08 -7.98 -45.51
N GLU A 46 36.27 -8.42 -45.11
CA GLU A 46 37.55 -7.67 -45.02
C GLU A 46 37.69 -6.35 -44.20
N ASP A 47 36.99 -6.18 -43.07
CA ASP A 47 37.34 -5.15 -42.04
C ASP A 47 37.46 -5.74 -40.61
N GLU A 48 37.70 -7.06 -40.52
CA GLU A 48 37.47 -7.85 -39.30
C GLU A 48 38.34 -7.50 -38.08
N ASP A 49 39.65 -7.23 -38.23
CA ASP A 49 40.56 -7.12 -37.08
C ASP A 49 40.20 -5.93 -36.16
N ALA A 50 39.85 -4.79 -36.76
CA ALA A 50 39.47 -3.59 -36.02
C ALA A 50 38.10 -3.73 -35.35
N GLU A 51 37.07 -4.23 -36.05
CA GLU A 51 35.75 -4.43 -35.42
C GLU A 51 35.80 -5.56 -34.38
N ALA A 52 36.43 -6.69 -34.69
CA ALA A 52 36.53 -7.82 -33.77
C ALA A 52 37.33 -7.46 -32.51
N ALA A 53 38.41 -6.69 -32.62
CA ALA A 53 39.12 -6.14 -31.45
C ALA A 53 38.18 -5.26 -30.60
N LEU A 54 37.48 -4.30 -31.20
CA LEU A 54 36.55 -3.41 -30.49
C LEU A 54 35.38 -4.18 -29.84
N LYS A 55 34.84 -5.19 -30.53
CA LYS A 55 33.75 -6.08 -30.08
C LYS A 55 34.22 -6.99 -28.93
N LYS A 56 35.49 -7.41 -28.94
CA LYS A 56 36.16 -8.16 -27.88
C LYS A 56 36.44 -7.28 -26.65
N GLU A 57 36.91 -6.05 -26.83
CA GLU A 57 37.07 -5.08 -25.74
C GLU A 57 35.71 -4.71 -25.11
N VAL A 58 34.70 -4.38 -25.93
CA VAL A 58 33.35 -4.06 -25.45
C VAL A 58 32.73 -5.24 -24.70
N SER A 59 32.88 -6.48 -25.18
CA SER A 59 32.39 -7.65 -24.45
C SER A 59 33.19 -7.95 -23.17
N GLN A 60 34.51 -7.69 -23.14
CA GLN A 60 35.35 -7.80 -21.95
C GLN A 60 35.04 -6.70 -20.90
N ILE A 61 34.72 -5.48 -21.34
CA ILE A 61 34.21 -4.40 -20.49
C ILE A 61 32.83 -4.77 -19.94
N GLN A 62 31.90 -5.26 -20.78
CA GLN A 62 30.62 -5.77 -20.30
C GLN A 62 30.78 -6.94 -19.32
N LEU A 63 31.73 -7.84 -19.53
CA LEU A 63 32.03 -8.94 -18.61
C LEU A 63 32.58 -8.44 -17.27
N SER A 64 33.54 -7.51 -17.26
CA SER A 64 34.05 -6.92 -16.01
C SER A 64 33.00 -6.10 -15.25
N MET A 65 32.10 -5.41 -15.97
CA MET A 65 30.92 -4.76 -15.37
C MET A 65 29.87 -5.76 -14.84
N LYS A 66 29.80 -6.98 -15.41
CA LYS A 66 28.94 -8.09 -14.93
C LYS A 66 29.54 -8.83 -13.73
N THR A 67 30.87 -9.05 -13.68
CA THR A 67 31.53 -9.77 -12.58
C THR A 67 31.53 -8.97 -11.27
N HIS A 68 31.64 -7.64 -11.34
CA HIS A 68 31.54 -6.77 -10.16
C HIS A 68 30.08 -6.59 -9.71
N GLN A 69 29.48 -7.64 -9.15
CA GLN A 69 28.08 -7.66 -8.70
C GLN A 69 27.74 -6.44 -7.85
N GLN A 70 26.89 -5.56 -8.40
CA GLN A 70 26.50 -4.32 -7.73
C GLN A 70 25.64 -4.63 -6.51
N ARG A 71 26.11 -4.25 -5.31
CA ARG A 71 25.43 -4.47 -4.02
C ARG A 71 23.97 -4.03 -4.00
N PHE A 72 23.62 -3.05 -4.84
CA PHE A 72 22.28 -2.59 -5.12
C PHE A 72 22.08 -2.54 -6.64
N SER A 73 21.04 -3.21 -7.14
CA SER A 73 20.66 -3.14 -8.55
C SER A 73 19.16 -2.83 -8.68
N ALA A 74 18.83 -1.81 -9.45
CA ALA A 74 17.44 -1.47 -9.73
C ALA A 74 16.82 -2.50 -10.69
N VAL A 75 15.61 -2.93 -10.39
CA VAL A 75 14.79 -3.84 -11.21
C VAL A 75 13.48 -3.11 -11.50
N ASP A 76 12.97 -3.24 -12.72
CA ASP A 76 11.67 -2.68 -13.05
C ASP A 76 10.56 -3.39 -12.26
N SER A 77 9.50 -2.66 -11.91
CA SER A 77 8.28 -3.23 -11.35
C SER A 77 7.18 -3.40 -12.41
N GLY A 78 7.35 -2.77 -13.58
CA GLY A 78 6.31 -2.62 -14.59
C GLY A 78 5.10 -1.81 -14.10
N ALA A 79 5.24 -1.05 -13.00
CA ALA A 79 4.19 -0.24 -12.40
C ALA A 79 4.71 1.19 -12.14
N HIS A 80 3.91 2.20 -12.52
CA HIS A 80 4.32 3.59 -12.39
C HIS A 80 4.62 3.97 -10.93
N ASN A 81 5.68 4.77 -10.75
CA ASN A 81 6.17 5.27 -9.47
C ASN A 81 6.56 4.16 -8.46
N VAL A 82 6.84 2.93 -8.92
CA VAL A 82 7.38 1.85 -8.09
C VAL A 82 8.72 1.36 -8.64
N VAL A 83 9.72 1.22 -7.78
CA VAL A 83 11.04 0.69 -8.13
C VAL A 83 11.41 -0.45 -7.18
N PHE A 84 11.83 -1.59 -7.74
CA PHE A 84 12.48 -2.64 -6.97
C PHE A 84 14.00 -2.38 -6.93
N ILE A 85 14.64 -2.65 -5.80
CA ILE A 85 16.09 -2.66 -5.64
C ILE A 85 16.49 -3.99 -5.03
N ARG A 86 17.16 -4.83 -5.81
CA ARG A 86 17.74 -6.11 -5.37
C ARG A 86 19.03 -5.85 -4.61
N THR A 87 19.17 -6.42 -3.42
CA THR A 87 20.38 -6.38 -2.60
C THR A 87 21.23 -7.64 -2.77
N HIS A 88 22.55 -7.48 -2.70
CA HIS A 88 23.51 -8.58 -2.64
C HIS A 88 24.31 -8.48 -1.34
N GLY A 89 24.32 -9.56 -0.55
CA GLY A 89 25.03 -9.63 0.74
C GLY A 89 24.52 -8.66 1.82
N VAL A 90 23.26 -8.23 1.75
CA VAL A 90 22.61 -7.35 2.74
C VAL A 90 21.15 -7.75 2.92
N ASP A 91 20.75 -7.99 4.15
CA ASP A 91 19.35 -8.25 4.52
C ASP A 91 18.47 -6.99 4.30
N PRO A 92 17.36 -7.10 3.55
CA PRO A 92 16.48 -5.95 3.31
C PRO A 92 15.84 -5.37 4.56
N GLU A 93 15.40 -6.21 5.50
CA GLU A 93 14.64 -5.80 6.70
C GLU A 93 15.52 -4.93 7.61
N GLN A 94 16.73 -5.41 7.92
CA GLN A 94 17.74 -4.68 8.69
C GLN A 94 18.15 -3.38 7.99
N LEU A 95 18.36 -3.39 6.67
CA LEU A 95 18.76 -2.21 5.92
C LEU A 95 17.70 -1.10 5.96
N VAL A 96 16.43 -1.45 5.71
CA VAL A 96 15.34 -0.44 5.69
C VAL A 96 15.02 0.04 7.12
N HIS A 97 15.07 -0.84 8.12
CA HIS A 97 14.92 -0.46 9.53
C HIS A 97 16.03 0.50 9.96
N HIS A 98 17.30 0.20 9.67
CA HIS A 98 18.42 1.08 9.96
C HIS A 98 18.28 2.45 9.28
N ILE A 99 17.93 2.50 7.98
CA ILE A 99 17.69 3.75 7.23
C ILE A 99 16.57 4.58 7.87
N LEU A 100 15.49 3.95 8.35
CA LEU A 100 14.37 4.64 8.99
C LEU A 100 14.69 5.07 10.42
N SER A 101 15.48 4.31 11.17
CA SER A 101 15.99 4.69 12.49
C SER A 101 16.94 5.89 12.39
N ASP A 102 17.91 5.85 11.47
CA ASP A 102 18.78 6.98 11.09
C ASP A 102 17.95 8.25 10.81
N LEU A 103 16.90 8.10 10.00
CA LEU A 103 16.06 9.20 9.56
C LEU A 103 15.13 9.70 10.68
N TYR A 104 14.68 8.81 11.55
CA TYR A 104 13.86 9.13 12.72
C TYR A 104 14.66 9.91 13.76
N GLN A 105 15.92 9.53 14.01
CA GLN A 105 16.82 10.21 14.94
C GLN A 105 17.33 11.54 14.36
N THR A 106 17.88 11.54 13.14
CA THR A 106 18.56 12.72 12.58
C THR A 106 17.63 13.75 11.92
N LYS A 107 16.40 13.35 11.56
CA LYS A 107 15.44 14.09 10.71
C LYS A 107 15.97 14.57 9.34
N LYS A 108 17.20 14.22 8.96
CA LYS A 108 17.89 14.71 7.75
C LYS A 108 17.53 13.89 6.51
N ARG A 109 16.62 14.41 5.69
CA ARG A 109 16.15 13.76 4.44
C ARG A 109 17.26 13.68 3.39
N LYS A 110 17.75 12.48 3.13
CA LYS A 110 18.74 12.16 2.07
C LYS A 110 18.12 12.11 0.65
N SER A 111 16.79 12.16 0.51
CA SER A 111 16.06 12.20 -0.78
C SER A 111 14.80 13.06 -0.70
N ARG A 112 14.39 13.63 -1.84
CA ARG A 112 13.16 14.43 -2.00
C ARG A 112 12.01 13.70 -2.72
N VAL A 113 12.31 12.62 -3.44
CA VAL A 113 11.34 11.93 -4.34
C VAL A 113 10.89 10.55 -3.83
N ILE A 114 11.59 9.98 -2.84
CA ILE A 114 11.14 8.76 -2.19
C ILE A 114 10.03 9.12 -1.20
N LEU A 115 8.89 8.46 -1.30
CA LEU A 115 7.79 8.58 -0.35
C LEU A 115 7.85 7.46 0.69
N ARG A 116 7.98 6.21 0.24
CA ARG A 116 8.02 5.03 1.10
C ARG A 116 9.14 4.10 0.65
N MET A 117 9.80 3.47 1.61
CA MET A 117 10.71 2.35 1.39
C MET A 117 10.18 1.17 2.18
N LEU A 118 10.02 0.00 1.56
CA LEU A 118 9.62 -1.25 2.22
C LEU A 118 10.69 -2.30 1.93
N PRO A 119 11.11 -3.12 2.92
CA PRO A 119 11.79 -4.35 2.62
C PRO A 119 10.78 -5.38 2.12
N VAL A 120 11.25 -6.34 1.33
CA VAL A 120 10.50 -7.52 0.92
C VAL A 120 11.36 -8.72 1.32
N SER A 121 10.83 -9.50 2.25
CA SER A 121 11.50 -10.66 2.82
C SER A 121 11.02 -11.97 2.18
N GLY A 122 10.12 -11.88 1.20
CA GLY A 122 9.51 -13.00 0.49
C GLY A 122 8.62 -12.55 -0.67
N THR A 123 8.62 -13.29 -1.77
CA THR A 123 7.68 -13.12 -2.88
C THR A 123 7.04 -14.43 -3.33
N CYS A 124 5.81 -14.34 -3.83
CA CYS A 124 5.08 -15.44 -4.45
C CYS A 124 4.20 -14.94 -5.61
N LYS A 125 3.62 -15.84 -6.40
CA LYS A 125 2.60 -15.46 -7.39
C LYS A 125 1.33 -15.01 -6.66
N ALA A 126 0.63 -14.03 -7.22
CA ALA A 126 -0.60 -13.47 -6.65
C ALA A 126 -1.85 -14.32 -6.97
N PHE A 127 -1.75 -15.64 -6.84
CA PHE A 127 -2.87 -16.59 -6.89
C PHE A 127 -3.18 -17.09 -5.47
N PRO A 128 -4.45 -17.34 -5.09
CA PRO A 128 -4.80 -17.72 -3.72
C PRO A 128 -4.05 -18.93 -3.19
N GLU A 129 -3.90 -19.98 -4.00
CA GLU A 129 -3.20 -21.23 -3.64
C GLU A 129 -1.69 -21.02 -3.40
N ASP A 130 -1.02 -20.33 -4.33
CA ASP A 130 0.40 -19.96 -4.20
C ASP A 130 0.63 -19.09 -2.96
N MET A 131 -0.29 -18.15 -2.68
CA MET A 131 -0.22 -17.27 -1.51
C MET A 131 -0.46 -18.02 -0.20
N GLU A 132 -1.50 -18.85 -0.06
CA GLU A 132 -1.72 -19.62 1.19
C GLU A 132 -0.55 -20.59 1.43
N LYS A 133 -0.10 -21.31 0.39
CA LYS A 133 1.06 -22.19 0.48
C LYS A 133 2.32 -21.46 0.95
N PHE A 134 2.68 -20.34 0.30
CA PHE A 134 3.85 -19.55 0.66
C PHE A 134 3.75 -18.99 2.09
N LEU A 135 2.63 -18.32 2.40
CA LEU A 135 2.43 -17.66 3.68
C LEU A 135 2.38 -18.66 4.85
N SER A 136 1.89 -19.88 4.61
CA SER A 136 1.78 -20.91 5.65
C SER A 136 3.11 -21.27 6.28
N VAL A 137 4.17 -21.33 5.47
CA VAL A 137 5.55 -21.60 5.89
C VAL A 137 6.28 -20.31 6.27
N PHE A 138 6.08 -19.23 5.52
CA PHE A 138 6.76 -17.96 5.75
C PHE A 138 6.42 -17.34 7.12
N LEU A 139 5.14 -17.31 7.50
CA LEU A 139 4.69 -16.64 8.73
C LEU A 139 5.06 -17.39 10.01
N GLU A 140 5.46 -18.67 9.93
CA GLU A 140 5.86 -19.49 11.09
C GLU A 140 6.95 -18.82 11.93
N ARG A 141 7.92 -18.19 11.27
CA ARG A 141 9.08 -17.54 11.91
C ARG A 141 8.70 -16.46 12.92
N TRP A 142 7.51 -15.86 12.81
CA TRP A 142 7.03 -14.80 13.70
C TRP A 142 5.80 -15.20 14.53
N PHE A 143 4.97 -16.12 14.01
CA PHE A 143 3.63 -16.37 14.53
C PHE A 143 3.36 -17.79 15.04
N ARG A 144 4.28 -18.75 14.85
CA ARG A 144 4.16 -20.10 15.42
C ARG A 144 4.59 -20.11 16.90
N ALA A 145 3.86 -20.85 17.72
CA ALA A 145 4.23 -21.08 19.13
C ALA A 145 5.68 -21.61 19.27
N PRO A 146 6.46 -21.17 20.27
CA PRO A 146 6.07 -20.38 21.44
C PRO A 146 5.94 -18.87 21.19
N GLN A 147 6.25 -18.37 19.99
CA GLN A 147 6.09 -16.95 19.68
C GLN A 147 4.61 -16.57 19.59
N ARG A 148 4.31 -15.33 20.00
CA ARG A 148 3.01 -14.68 19.86
C ARG A 148 3.24 -13.18 19.65
N ALA A 149 2.34 -12.51 18.93
CA ALA A 149 2.38 -11.06 18.77
C ALA A 149 0.98 -10.44 18.60
N THR A 150 0.86 -9.13 18.87
CA THR A 150 -0.21 -8.31 18.31
C THR A 150 0.14 -7.88 16.88
N TYR A 151 -0.81 -7.91 15.96
CA TYR A 151 -0.52 -7.68 14.54
C TYR A 151 -1.61 -6.96 13.74
N GLN A 152 -1.20 -6.24 12.69
CA GLN A 152 -2.08 -5.74 11.63
C GLN A 152 -1.72 -6.35 10.26
N ILE A 153 -2.69 -6.41 9.36
CA ILE A 153 -2.50 -6.81 7.96
C ILE A 153 -2.69 -5.58 7.06
N CYS A 154 -1.62 -5.19 6.36
CA CYS A 154 -1.56 -4.03 5.48
C CYS A 154 -1.59 -4.44 4.00
N PHE A 155 -2.78 -4.76 3.50
CA PHE A 155 -3.00 -5.07 2.08
C PHE A 155 -2.95 -3.81 1.18
N LYS A 156 -2.34 -3.94 0.00
CA LYS A 156 -2.54 -3.07 -1.19
C LYS A 156 -2.43 -3.88 -2.48
N ALA A 157 -3.07 -3.40 -3.54
CA ALA A 157 -2.87 -3.87 -4.90
C ALA A 157 -2.45 -2.72 -5.82
N ARG A 158 -1.66 -3.00 -6.86
CA ARG A 158 -1.35 -2.11 -7.98
C ARG A 158 -1.41 -2.90 -9.29
N ASN A 159 -2.05 -2.32 -10.31
CA ASN A 159 -2.20 -2.91 -11.64
C ASN A 159 -2.71 -4.38 -11.58
N SER A 160 -3.62 -4.65 -10.64
CA SER A 160 -4.12 -5.98 -10.30
C SER A 160 -5.52 -5.86 -9.69
N SER A 161 -6.48 -6.63 -10.18
CA SER A 161 -7.90 -6.57 -9.79
C SER A 161 -8.47 -7.91 -9.28
N HIS A 162 -7.73 -9.02 -9.46
CA HIS A 162 -8.23 -10.37 -9.19
C HIS A 162 -8.33 -10.72 -7.68
N ASN A 163 -7.52 -10.09 -6.83
CA ASN A 163 -7.43 -10.40 -5.41
C ASN A 163 -8.21 -9.36 -4.57
N LYS A 164 -9.36 -9.74 -4.02
CA LYS A 164 -10.13 -8.83 -3.15
C LYS A 164 -9.45 -8.65 -1.80
N ARG A 165 -9.41 -7.41 -1.35
CA ARG A 165 -8.75 -6.98 -0.11
C ARG A 165 -9.23 -7.77 1.11
N GLU A 166 -10.53 -7.92 1.25
CA GLU A 166 -11.19 -8.51 2.42
C GLU A 166 -10.97 -10.03 2.48
N GLU A 167 -10.92 -10.69 1.32
CA GLU A 167 -10.67 -12.13 1.20
C GLU A 167 -9.22 -12.46 1.59
N VAL A 168 -8.25 -11.70 1.06
CA VAL A 168 -6.82 -11.85 1.43
C VAL A 168 -6.59 -11.54 2.91
N ILE A 169 -7.17 -10.46 3.46
CA ILE A 169 -7.02 -10.14 4.88
C ILE A 169 -7.61 -11.23 5.77
N LYS A 170 -8.79 -11.78 5.44
CA LYS A 170 -9.40 -12.91 6.17
C LYS A 170 -8.51 -14.16 6.11
N ALA A 171 -8.01 -14.53 4.93
CA ALA A 171 -7.14 -15.71 4.76
C ALA A 171 -5.87 -15.60 5.62
N VAL A 172 -5.18 -14.45 5.60
CA VAL A 172 -3.98 -14.21 6.40
C VAL A 172 -4.28 -14.22 7.91
N ALA A 173 -5.38 -13.61 8.35
CA ALA A 173 -5.78 -13.61 9.76
C ALA A 173 -6.11 -15.02 10.27
N SER A 174 -6.87 -15.80 9.50
CA SER A 174 -7.16 -17.20 9.79
C SER A 174 -5.89 -18.05 9.87
N LEU A 175 -4.93 -17.82 8.97
CA LEU A 175 -3.66 -18.53 8.97
C LEU A 175 -2.80 -18.20 10.20
N VAL A 176 -2.68 -16.92 10.57
CA VAL A 176 -1.95 -16.50 11.79
C VAL A 176 -2.61 -17.06 13.06
N GLY A 177 -3.95 -17.18 13.07
CA GLY A 177 -4.71 -17.87 14.13
C GLY A 177 -4.44 -19.38 14.20
N LYS A 178 -4.34 -20.07 13.05
CA LYS A 178 -3.93 -21.50 12.97
C LYS A 178 -2.51 -21.72 13.53
N LEU A 179 -1.58 -20.78 13.33
CA LEU A 179 -0.18 -20.89 13.78
C LEU A 179 0.00 -20.73 15.30
N ASN A 180 -0.76 -19.83 15.92
CA ASN A 180 -0.90 -19.73 17.38
C ASN A 180 -2.17 -18.93 17.74
N PRO A 181 -3.17 -19.52 18.43
CA PRO A 181 -4.38 -18.80 18.88
C PRO A 181 -4.13 -17.63 19.84
N LEU A 182 -2.92 -17.49 20.40
CA LEU A 182 -2.52 -16.34 21.22
C LEU A 182 -2.15 -15.09 20.40
N ASN A 183 -2.03 -15.19 19.07
CA ASN A 183 -1.84 -14.04 18.19
C ASN A 183 -3.13 -13.21 18.11
N LYS A 184 -3.04 -11.90 18.30
CA LYS A 184 -4.22 -11.01 18.31
C LYS A 184 -4.11 -9.91 17.26
N VAL A 185 -5.22 -9.63 16.56
CA VAL A 185 -5.30 -8.48 15.66
C VAL A 185 -5.36 -7.20 16.49
N ASP A 186 -4.47 -6.25 16.21
CA ASP A 186 -4.49 -4.89 16.72
C ASP A 186 -4.24 -3.93 15.55
N LEU A 187 -5.17 -3.00 15.32
CA LEU A 187 -5.09 -2.02 14.22
C LEU A 187 -4.60 -0.64 14.69
N THR A 188 -4.36 -0.48 16.00
CA THR A 188 -3.99 0.76 16.67
C THR A 188 -2.51 0.75 17.05
N ASN A 189 -2.05 -0.26 17.82
CA ASN A 189 -0.66 -0.38 18.25
C ASN A 189 -0.09 -1.82 18.17
N PRO A 190 -0.09 -2.45 16.98
CA PRO A 190 0.48 -3.78 16.79
C PRO A 190 2.01 -3.80 16.89
N GLU A 191 2.53 -4.87 17.50
CA GLU A 191 3.96 -5.19 17.54
C GLU A 191 4.52 -5.52 16.15
N LEU A 192 3.71 -6.22 15.31
CA LEU A 192 4.09 -6.64 13.96
C LEU A 192 3.09 -6.18 12.91
N SER A 193 3.58 -5.73 11.76
CA SER A 193 2.75 -5.34 10.61
C SER A 193 3.06 -6.22 9.41
N ILE A 194 2.13 -7.11 9.07
CA ILE A 194 2.22 -7.98 7.90
C ILE A 194 1.85 -7.15 6.68
N ILE A 195 2.81 -6.89 5.80
CA ILE A 195 2.61 -6.15 4.55
C ILE A 195 2.34 -7.14 3.43
N ILE A 196 1.26 -6.90 2.69
CA ILE A 196 0.87 -7.65 1.49
C ILE A 196 0.65 -6.62 0.37
N ASP A 197 1.68 -6.33 -0.40
CA ASP A 197 1.62 -5.39 -1.54
C ASP A 197 1.66 -6.21 -2.85
N ILE A 198 0.50 -6.42 -3.48
CA ILE A 198 0.37 -7.10 -4.78
C ILE A 198 0.66 -6.10 -5.91
N ILE A 199 1.50 -6.49 -6.87
CA ILE A 199 1.87 -5.69 -8.03
C ILE A 199 1.79 -6.58 -9.28
N LYS A 200 0.88 -6.27 -10.21
CA LYS A 200 0.49 -7.17 -11.31
C LYS A 200 0.12 -8.57 -10.79
N ALA A 201 0.92 -9.58 -11.12
CA ALA A 201 0.76 -10.98 -10.72
C ALA A 201 1.74 -11.43 -9.63
N VAL A 202 2.50 -10.51 -9.01
CA VAL A 202 3.46 -10.80 -7.93
C VAL A 202 2.92 -10.29 -6.60
N CYS A 203 2.93 -11.14 -5.57
CA CYS A 203 2.63 -10.79 -4.20
C CYS A 203 3.96 -10.57 -3.43
N CYS A 204 4.18 -9.35 -2.92
CA CYS A 204 5.33 -9.02 -2.09
C CYS A 204 4.94 -9.06 -0.61
N VAL A 205 5.71 -9.80 0.19
CA VAL A 205 5.40 -10.08 1.60
C VAL A 205 6.52 -9.56 2.53
N SER A 206 6.13 -8.98 3.66
CA SER A 206 7.04 -8.50 4.70
C SER A 206 6.38 -8.59 6.08
N VAL A 207 7.15 -8.79 7.16
CA VAL A 207 6.66 -8.64 8.54
C VAL A 207 7.50 -7.56 9.21
N LEU A 208 6.90 -6.41 9.55
CA LEU A 208 7.62 -5.22 9.98
C LEU A 208 7.35 -4.87 11.44
N LYS A 209 8.42 -4.64 12.21
CA LYS A 209 8.38 -3.90 13.47
C LYS A 209 8.32 -2.39 13.21
N ASP A 210 7.97 -1.63 14.25
CA ASP A 210 8.03 -0.16 14.27
C ASP A 210 7.24 0.56 13.15
N TYR A 211 6.30 -0.12 12.49
CA TYR A 211 5.59 0.41 11.32
C TYR A 211 4.76 1.65 11.62
N THR A 212 4.16 1.75 12.82
CA THR A 212 3.48 2.96 13.29
C THR A 212 4.47 4.07 13.67
N LEU A 213 5.55 3.73 14.39
CA LEU A 213 6.63 4.67 14.77
C LEU A 213 7.28 5.33 13.53
N PHE A 214 7.62 4.51 12.53
CA PHE A 214 8.12 4.95 11.23
C PHE A 214 7.00 5.38 10.26
N ARG A 215 5.83 5.79 10.78
CA ARG A 215 4.71 6.42 10.06
C ARG A 215 4.35 5.72 8.73
N LYS A 216 4.10 4.42 8.82
CA LYS A 216 3.79 3.50 7.69
C LYS A 216 4.92 3.49 6.64
N PHE A 217 6.15 3.47 7.16
CA PHE A 217 7.46 3.53 6.47
C PHE A 217 7.60 4.71 5.48
N ASN A 218 6.92 5.83 5.75
CA ASN A 218 6.97 7.02 4.90
C ASN A 218 8.13 7.95 5.30
N LEU A 219 9.17 8.00 4.48
CA LEU A 219 10.41 8.76 4.75
C LEU A 219 10.15 10.27 4.92
N GLN A 220 9.12 10.80 4.24
CA GLN A 220 8.79 12.23 4.32
C GLN A 220 8.04 12.57 5.61
N GLU A 221 7.31 11.62 6.19
CA GLU A 221 6.60 11.78 7.46
C GLU A 221 7.52 11.50 8.65
N VAL A 222 8.38 10.47 8.58
CA VAL A 222 9.37 10.14 9.62
C VAL A 222 10.34 11.30 9.89
N ALA A 223 10.69 12.02 8.83
CA ALA A 223 11.50 13.22 8.86
C ALA A 223 10.68 14.53 8.95
N LYS A 224 9.47 14.47 9.52
CA LYS A 224 8.86 15.62 10.20
C LYS A 224 9.19 15.53 11.67
N GLU A 225 9.26 16.69 12.32
CA GLU A 225 9.22 16.78 13.78
C GLU A 225 7.81 16.39 14.27
N PRO A 226 7.67 15.97 15.55
CA PRO A 226 6.36 15.78 16.15
C PRO A 226 5.67 17.14 16.29
N THR A 227 4.78 17.47 15.37
CA THR A 227 3.80 18.55 15.57
C THR A 227 2.98 18.23 16.82
N ASN A 228 3.15 19.04 17.87
CA ASN A 228 2.33 19.02 19.08
C ASN A 228 0.90 19.47 18.73
N GLN A 229 0.10 18.57 18.18
CA GLN A 229 -1.32 18.78 17.92
C GLN A 229 -2.10 18.69 19.24
N SER A 230 -2.05 19.79 20.00
CA SER A 230 -3.07 20.08 21.00
C SER A 230 -4.44 20.11 20.31
N MET A 231 -5.41 19.34 20.82
CA MET A 231 -6.77 19.36 20.29
C MET A 231 -7.53 20.59 20.82
N GLY A 232 -7.34 21.73 20.15
CA GLY A 232 -8.19 22.90 20.31
C GLY A 232 -9.47 22.78 19.46
N PRO A 233 -10.68 22.80 20.05
CA PRO A 233 -11.92 22.71 19.29
C PRO A 233 -12.23 24.03 18.58
N GLN A 234 -12.04 24.08 17.25
CA GLN A 234 -12.46 25.21 16.43
C GLN A 234 -13.94 25.08 16.02
N ASN A 235 -14.84 25.49 16.91
CA ASN A 235 -16.20 25.85 16.49
C ASN A 235 -16.14 27.18 15.73
N ALA A 236 -16.73 27.21 14.53
CA ALA A 236 -16.88 28.43 13.76
C ALA A 236 -18.06 29.25 14.28
N THR A 237 -17.79 30.41 14.90
CA THR A 237 -18.81 31.39 15.26
C THR A 237 -18.62 32.64 14.43
N ASN A 238 -19.55 32.88 13.51
CA ASN A 238 -19.61 34.07 12.67
C ASN A 238 -20.25 35.23 13.47
N GLN A 239 -19.58 36.37 13.62
CA GLN A 239 -20.18 37.59 14.17
C GLN A 239 -19.75 38.82 13.37
N ASN A 240 -20.70 39.75 13.22
CA ASN A 240 -20.65 40.88 12.30
C ASN A 240 -20.86 42.19 13.08
N THR A 241 -20.00 43.18 12.84
CA THR A 241 -20.03 44.49 13.52
C THR A 241 -19.51 45.58 12.56
N GLY A 242 -20.22 46.67 12.28
CA GLY A 242 -21.61 46.97 12.60
C GLY A 242 -21.95 48.45 12.36
N LYS A 243 -23.18 48.73 11.89
CA LYS A 243 -23.89 50.04 11.83
C LYS A 243 -23.18 51.21 11.12
N GLN A 244 -23.81 51.72 10.06
CA GLN A 244 -24.18 53.14 10.01
C GLN A 244 -25.41 53.39 9.12
N GLU A 245 -26.36 54.12 9.68
CA GLU A 245 -27.57 54.75 9.11
C GLU A 245 -27.52 56.23 9.58
N PRO A 246 -28.39 57.18 9.14
CA PRO A 246 -29.62 57.00 8.35
C PRO A 246 -29.78 57.98 7.15
N ALA A 247 -30.85 57.80 6.36
CA ALA A 247 -31.69 58.89 5.84
C ALA A 247 -33.04 58.33 5.32
N ASN A 248 -34.17 58.86 5.79
CA ASN A 248 -35.52 58.41 5.44
C ASN A 248 -36.34 59.53 4.76
N GLN A 249 -36.99 59.22 3.63
CA GLN A 249 -38.18 59.86 3.04
C GLN A 249 -38.52 59.16 1.70
N ASN A 250 -39.79 58.97 1.28
CA ASN A 250 -41.08 59.20 1.93
C ASN A 250 -42.21 58.36 1.26
N THR A 251 -43.39 58.28 1.89
CA THR A 251 -44.75 58.00 1.30
C THR A 251 -45.00 56.72 0.45
N GLY A 252 -46.00 55.92 0.87
CA GLY A 252 -46.79 55.03 -0.01
C GLY A 252 -48.04 55.76 -0.58
N PRO A 253 -49.23 55.13 -0.79
CA PRO A 253 -49.65 53.74 -0.46
C PRO A 253 -50.49 53.04 -1.58
N GLN A 254 -51.26 51.99 -1.23
CA GLN A 254 -52.49 51.48 -1.91
C GLN A 254 -52.36 50.74 -3.28
N GLU A 255 -53.25 49.82 -3.71
CA GLU A 255 -54.17 48.86 -3.03
C GLU A 255 -54.67 47.78 -4.05
N ALA A 256 -55.55 46.86 -3.63
CA ALA A 256 -56.23 45.77 -4.40
C ALA A 256 -55.33 44.60 -4.92
N VAL A 257 -55.61 43.28 -4.80
CA VAL A 257 -56.78 42.39 -4.53
C VAL A 257 -57.43 41.73 -5.77
N HIS A 258 -57.02 40.49 -6.09
CA HIS A 258 -57.79 39.26 -6.42
C HIS A 258 -56.75 38.11 -6.64
N GLN A 259 -56.86 36.85 -6.20
CA GLN A 259 -57.89 35.79 -6.37
C GLN A 259 -58.08 35.44 -7.88
N THR A 260 -58.10 34.17 -8.35
CA THR A 260 -58.68 32.94 -7.75
C THR A 260 -57.98 31.63 -8.20
N GLN A 261 -58.34 30.51 -7.54
CA GLN A 261 -58.16 29.06 -7.76
C GLN A 261 -58.44 28.51 -9.21
N GLU A 262 -58.22 27.25 -9.64
CA GLU A 262 -57.69 25.96 -9.07
C GLU A 262 -57.11 25.05 -10.22
N HIS A 263 -56.87 23.71 -10.19
CA HIS A 263 -57.27 22.52 -9.37
C HIS A 263 -56.01 21.66 -9.00
N GLY A 264 -55.90 20.32 -8.83
CA GLY A 264 -56.66 19.09 -9.22
C GLY A 264 -56.09 18.45 -10.51
N GLU A 265 -55.86 17.13 -10.67
CA GLU A 265 -56.03 15.88 -9.87
C GLU A 265 -55.00 14.81 -10.37
N GLY A 266 -54.74 13.62 -9.79
CA GLY A 266 -55.16 13.02 -8.50
C GLY A 266 -54.77 11.52 -8.31
N GLU A 267 -53.92 11.24 -7.32
CA GLU A 267 -53.84 10.00 -6.48
C GLU A 267 -53.31 8.61 -6.99
N LYS A 268 -52.88 7.82 -5.98
CA LYS A 268 -52.56 6.36 -5.85
C LYS A 268 -51.18 5.86 -6.30
N VAL A 269 -50.32 5.27 -5.46
CA VAL A 269 -50.40 4.38 -4.25
C VAL A 269 -50.53 2.89 -4.58
N ASP A 270 -49.49 2.15 -4.23
CA ASP A 270 -49.59 0.84 -3.56
C ASP A 270 -48.36 0.65 -2.64
N GLY A 271 -48.41 -0.33 -1.74
CA GLY A 271 -47.31 -0.66 -0.83
C GLY A 271 -47.56 -1.95 -0.06
N SER A 272 -46.49 -2.55 0.48
CA SER A 272 -46.60 -3.69 1.38
C SER A 272 -45.46 -3.71 2.38
N ALA A 273 -45.82 -3.96 3.64
CA ALA A 273 -44.91 -4.33 4.70
C ALA A 273 -45.36 -5.69 5.21
N GLU A 274 -44.41 -6.56 5.55
CA GLU A 274 -44.71 -7.87 6.12
C GLU A 274 -43.99 -7.98 7.47
N SER A 275 -44.76 -8.25 8.52
CA SER A 275 -44.29 -8.45 9.88
C SER A 275 -44.51 -9.92 10.27
N CYS A 276 -43.74 -10.40 11.23
CA CYS A 276 -44.01 -11.68 11.90
C CYS A 276 -43.80 -11.47 13.40
N ASP A 277 -44.86 -11.71 14.16
CA ASP A 277 -44.90 -11.64 15.61
C ASP A 277 -45.68 -12.86 16.11
N ILE A 278 -45.12 -13.61 17.06
CA ILE A 278 -45.75 -14.79 17.68
C ILE A 278 -45.43 -14.76 19.17
N THR A 279 -46.47 -14.91 19.99
CA THR A 279 -46.43 -14.76 21.45
C THR A 279 -46.99 -16.01 22.16
N ALA A 280 -46.76 -16.06 23.49
CA ALA A 280 -47.18 -17.09 24.46
C ALA A 280 -46.45 -18.46 24.41
N GLY A 281 -46.21 -19.14 25.55
CA GLY A 281 -46.44 -18.70 26.94
C GLY A 281 -46.07 -19.73 28.03
N ASN A 282 -45.94 -19.24 29.27
CA ASN A 282 -45.91 -19.91 30.59
C ASN A 282 -45.46 -21.39 30.72
N GLY A 283 -44.22 -21.59 31.17
CA GLY A 283 -43.85 -21.88 32.58
C GLY A 283 -44.55 -22.99 33.40
N THR A 284 -43.73 -23.81 34.07
CA THR A 284 -44.09 -24.72 35.20
C THR A 284 -42.99 -24.69 36.26
N LYS A 285 -43.30 -25.09 37.51
CA LYS A 285 -42.38 -25.13 38.67
C LYS A 285 -41.99 -26.55 39.10
N GLU A 286 -40.77 -26.65 39.65
CA GLU A 286 -40.31 -27.40 40.84
C GLU A 286 -41.11 -28.63 41.36
N ALA A 287 -40.44 -29.79 41.33
CA ALA A 287 -40.29 -30.80 42.41
C ALA A 287 -39.01 -31.61 42.03
N GLU A 288 -37.99 -31.82 42.87
CA GLU A 288 -37.92 -32.59 44.14
C GLU A 288 -38.38 -34.06 44.02
N LEU A 289 -37.61 -35.08 44.41
CA LEU A 289 -36.14 -35.31 44.41
C LEU A 289 -35.94 -36.82 44.70
N GLU A 290 -34.97 -37.46 44.03
CA GLU A 290 -34.89 -38.94 43.78
C GLU A 290 -35.86 -39.47 42.72
#